data_AF-A0A1U8LFC4-F1
#
_entry.id   AF-A0A1U8LFC4-F1
#
_cell.length_a   1.000
_cell.length_b   1.000
_cell.length_c   1.000
_cell.angle_alpha   90.00
_cell.angle_beta   90.00
_cell.angle_gamma   90.00
#
_symmetry.space_group_name_H-M   'P 1'
#
loop_
_entity.id
_entity.type
_entity.pdbx_description
1 polymer ?
#
loop_
_entity_poly.entity_id
_entity_poly.type
_entity_poly.pdbx_seq_one_letter_code
_entity_poly.pdbx_strand_id
1 'polypeptide(L)'
;MDPELLERALLECGNNIDTTIKRLQELHLGAADATGEKMGPVEELGTTAEQGTVTNNGEAADTTAQIPSAPETLPVDGAEWVDLFVGEMMGASSVDDAKARASKLLEVLEKSISEHVAKEAAQSFHKENMMLKEQIQVLIQENTVLKRAVAIQHERQKEYQDKNNELEHLKQLVSQYQEQLRTLEVNNYALTMHLRQAQQSNSIAGRFHPDIF
;
A
#
# COMPACT_ATOMS: atom_id res chain seq x y z
N MET A 1 -11.62 14.66 11.21
CA MET A 1 -10.39 15.04 11.90
C MET A 1 -10.22 16.53 11.73
N ASP A 2 -10.18 17.26 12.84
CA ASP A 2 -10.08 18.71 12.84
C ASP A 2 -8.62 19.13 12.52
N PRO A 3 -8.35 19.93 11.47
CA PRO A 3 -6.98 20.26 11.06
C PRO A 3 -6.16 20.95 12.15
N GLU A 4 -6.80 21.74 13.01
CA GLU A 4 -6.14 22.42 14.13
C GLU A 4 -5.63 21.45 15.21
N LEU A 5 -6.31 20.31 15.36
CA LEU A 5 -5.95 19.26 16.32
C LEU A 5 -4.74 18.46 15.84
N LEU A 6 -4.65 18.24 14.53
CA LEU A 6 -3.51 17.59 13.88
C LEU A 6 -2.24 18.44 14.01
N GLU A 7 -2.34 19.75 13.72
CA GLU A 7 -1.20 20.67 13.81
C GLU A 7 -0.68 20.79 15.24
N ARG A 8 -1.59 20.86 16.22
CA ARG A 8 -1.24 20.91 17.65
C ARG A 8 -0.57 19.62 18.14
N ALA A 9 -1.07 18.45 17.71
CA ALA A 9 -0.47 17.16 18.05
C ALA A 9 0.93 17.00 17.44
N LEU A 10 1.14 17.48 16.21
CA LEU A 10 2.44 17.45 15.53
C LEU A 10 3.47 18.32 16.26
N LEU A 11 3.05 19.50 16.73
CA LEU A 11 3.89 20.44 17.47
C LEU A 11 4.27 19.90 18.86
N GLU A 12 3.33 19.32 19.60
CA GLU A 12 3.64 18.70 20.91
C GLU A 12 4.51 17.46 20.80
N CYS A 13 4.40 16.71 19.69
CA CYS A 13 5.21 15.52 19.43
C CYS A 13 6.56 15.85 18.76
N GLY A 14 6.94 17.13 18.69
CA GLY A 14 8.26 17.57 18.18
C GLY A 14 8.45 17.30 16.68
N ASN A 15 7.39 17.43 15.88
CA ASN A 15 7.34 17.12 14.46
C ASN A 15 7.72 15.68 14.09
N ASN A 16 7.73 14.76 15.07
CA ASN A 16 7.96 13.34 14.82
C ASN A 16 6.62 12.68 14.46
N ILE A 17 6.54 12.19 13.23
CA ILE A 17 5.31 11.65 12.64
C ILE A 17 4.90 10.36 13.34
N ASP A 18 5.85 9.49 13.70
CA ASP A 18 5.57 8.20 14.35
C ASP A 18 5.00 8.36 15.76
N THR A 19 5.52 9.33 16.53
CA THR A 19 4.97 9.65 17.86
C THR A 19 3.61 10.34 17.76
N THR A 20 3.40 11.18 16.75
CA THR A 20 2.12 11.84 16.50
C THR A 20 1.03 10.82 16.12
N ILE A 21 1.34 9.86 15.25
CA ILE A 21 0.41 8.79 14.84
C ILE A 21 0.03 7.92 16.05
N LYS A 22 0.99 7.51 16.87
CA LYS A 22 0.72 6.73 18.09
C LYS A 22 -0.18 7.47 19.06
N ARG A 23 0.08 8.76 19.29
CA ARG A 23 -0.71 9.58 20.21
C ARG A 23 -2.13 9.86 19.69
N LEU A 24 -2.28 10.06 18.38
CA LEU A 24 -3.59 10.18 17.75
C LEU A 24 -4.37 8.87 17.80
N GLN A 25 -3.71 7.72 17.58
CA GLN A 25 -4.33 6.42 17.77
C GLN A 25 -4.76 6.22 19.23
N GLU A 26 -3.94 6.58 20.22
CA GLU A 26 -4.34 6.52 21.64
C GLU A 26 -5.52 7.44 21.97
N LEU A 27 -5.57 8.66 21.40
CA LEU A 27 -6.71 9.58 21.59
C LEU A 27 -7.99 9.06 20.91
N HIS A 28 -7.85 8.38 19.77
CA HIS A 28 -8.97 7.76 19.06
C HIS A 28 -9.45 6.45 19.72
N LEU A 29 -8.53 5.64 20.25
CA LEU A 29 -8.87 4.43 21.00
C LEU A 29 -9.39 4.76 22.41
N GLY A 30 -8.90 5.82 23.05
CA GLY A 30 -9.45 6.33 24.31
C GLY A 30 -10.89 6.85 24.20
N ALA A 31 -11.34 7.19 22.99
CA ALA A 31 -12.76 7.48 22.71
C ALA A 31 -13.60 6.23 22.43
N ALA A 32 -12.96 5.10 22.09
CA ALA A 32 -13.60 3.83 21.74
C ALA A 32 -13.59 2.79 22.89
N ASP A 33 -12.79 2.99 23.94
CA ASP A 33 -12.72 2.10 25.11
C ASP A 33 -13.95 2.16 26.04
N ALA A 34 -15.01 2.86 25.64
CA ALA A 34 -16.36 2.62 26.13
C ALA A 34 -17.09 1.69 25.16
N THR A 35 -16.64 0.44 25.02
CA THR A 35 -17.43 -0.80 24.81
C THR A 35 -16.48 -1.87 24.30
N GLY A 36 -16.04 -2.75 25.20
CA GLY A 36 -15.26 -3.92 24.83
C GLY A 36 -16.07 -4.90 24.00
N GLU A 37 -15.42 -5.70 23.16
CA GLU A 37 -15.24 -7.13 23.40
C GLU A 37 -14.43 -7.77 22.27
N LYS A 38 -14.03 -9.00 22.55
CA LYS A 38 -12.84 -9.72 22.10
C LYS A 38 -13.24 -10.82 21.10
N MET A 39 -12.23 -11.34 20.41
CA MET A 39 -12.09 -12.75 19.97
C MET A 39 -12.41 -13.08 18.50
N GLY A 40 -11.34 -13.26 17.71
CA GLY A 40 -10.82 -14.59 17.30
C GLY A 40 -11.49 -15.34 16.12
N PRO A 41 -10.73 -16.10 15.31
CA PRO A 41 -11.06 -16.41 13.90
C PRO A 41 -11.36 -17.90 13.62
N VAL A 42 -12.11 -18.23 12.55
CA VAL A 42 -12.20 -19.61 12.02
C VAL A 42 -12.38 -19.66 10.49
N GLU A 43 -11.33 -20.23 9.88
CA GLU A 43 -11.22 -21.24 8.81
C GLU A 43 -12.05 -21.24 7.51
N GLU A 44 -11.26 -21.49 6.46
CA GLU A 44 -11.50 -21.65 5.04
C GLU A 44 -11.57 -23.16 4.71
N LEU A 45 -12.56 -23.62 3.94
CA LEU A 45 -12.51 -24.94 3.31
C LEU A 45 -13.10 -24.90 1.89
N GLY A 46 -12.36 -25.49 0.96
CA GLY A 46 -12.54 -25.36 -0.47
C GLY A 46 -13.36 -26.44 -1.18
N THR A 47 -13.63 -26.13 -2.44
CA THR A 47 -13.67 -26.98 -3.65
C THR A 47 -14.28 -28.38 -3.56
N THR A 48 -15.30 -28.67 -4.38
CA THR A 48 -15.14 -29.43 -5.64
C THR A 48 -16.46 -29.57 -6.39
N ALA A 49 -16.33 -29.61 -7.72
CA ALA A 49 -17.38 -29.73 -8.72
C ALA A 49 -17.91 -31.16 -8.84
N GLU A 50 -19.11 -31.32 -9.39
CA GLU A 50 -19.38 -32.39 -10.38
C GLU A 50 -20.63 -32.08 -11.22
N GLN A 51 -20.46 -32.21 -12.53
CA GLN A 51 -21.47 -32.04 -13.57
C GLN A 51 -22.14 -33.39 -13.91
N GLY A 52 -23.46 -33.34 -14.10
CA GLY A 52 -24.13 -33.83 -15.30
C GLY A 52 -24.46 -35.33 -15.40
N THR A 53 -25.75 -35.63 -15.54
CA THR A 53 -26.24 -36.41 -16.70
C THR A 53 -27.76 -36.30 -16.86
N VAL A 54 -28.17 -36.22 -18.12
CA VAL A 54 -29.54 -36.11 -18.64
C VAL A 54 -30.10 -37.51 -18.89
N THR A 55 -31.36 -37.75 -18.52
CA THR A 55 -32.23 -38.71 -19.22
C THR A 55 -33.66 -38.15 -19.31
N ASN A 56 -34.16 -38.16 -20.53
CA ASN A 56 -35.49 -37.74 -20.96
C ASN A 56 -36.42 -38.97 -21.00
N ASN A 57 -37.69 -38.80 -20.62
CA ASN A 57 -38.87 -39.23 -21.40
C ASN A 57 -40.16 -39.27 -20.55
N GLY A 58 -41.24 -38.77 -21.14
CA GLY A 58 -42.53 -39.47 -21.09
C GLY A 58 -43.65 -38.77 -20.34
N GLU A 59 -44.47 -38.05 -21.10
CA GLU A 59 -45.75 -37.44 -20.71
C GLU A 59 -46.73 -38.41 -20.02
N ALA A 60 -47.45 -37.90 -19.03
CA ALA A 60 -48.85 -38.23 -18.82
C ALA A 60 -49.54 -37.05 -18.14
N ALA A 61 -50.44 -36.39 -18.87
CA ALA A 61 -51.37 -35.42 -18.33
C ALA A 61 -52.33 -36.13 -17.35
N ASP A 62 -52.46 -35.59 -16.14
CA ASP A 62 -53.74 -35.66 -15.45
C ASP A 62 -53.99 -34.36 -14.67
N THR A 63 -55.20 -33.89 -14.88
CA THR A 63 -55.78 -32.62 -14.49
C THR A 63 -56.34 -32.69 -13.08
N THR A 64 -55.78 -31.94 -12.13
CA THR A 64 -56.57 -31.50 -10.97
C THR A 64 -56.09 -30.18 -10.37
N ALA A 65 -57.01 -29.21 -10.41
CA ALA A 65 -57.10 -28.03 -9.56
C ALA A 65 -55.93 -27.02 -9.60
N GLN A 66 -56.07 -26.05 -10.52
CA GLN A 66 -55.51 -24.71 -10.35
C GLN A 66 -55.96 -24.14 -9.00
N ILE A 67 -55.03 -24.05 -8.06
CA ILE A 67 -55.09 -23.07 -6.98
C ILE A 67 -54.46 -21.80 -7.57
N PRO A 68 -55.12 -20.62 -7.51
CA PRO A 68 -54.55 -19.41 -8.06
C PRO A 68 -53.19 -19.13 -7.43
N SER A 69 -52.16 -19.12 -8.26
CA SER A 69 -50.81 -18.70 -7.93
C SER A 69 -50.84 -17.33 -7.26
N ALA A 70 -49.98 -17.17 -6.25
CA ALA A 70 -49.71 -15.93 -5.56
C ALA A 70 -49.46 -14.77 -6.55
N PRO A 71 -49.81 -13.51 -6.21
CA PRO A 71 -49.44 -12.38 -7.04
C PRO A 71 -47.91 -12.30 -7.12
N GLU A 72 -47.37 -12.38 -8.34
CA GLU A 72 -45.92 -12.44 -8.66
C GLU A 72 -45.14 -11.13 -8.38
N THR A 73 -45.72 -10.19 -7.64
CA THR A 73 -45.03 -9.00 -7.15
C THR A 73 -45.35 -8.85 -5.68
N LEU A 74 -44.45 -9.35 -4.82
CA LEU A 74 -44.56 -9.10 -3.39
C LEU A 74 -44.44 -7.59 -3.15
N PRO A 75 -45.30 -7.03 -2.28
CA PRO A 75 -45.23 -5.60 -1.97
C PRO A 75 -43.84 -5.22 -1.48
N VAL A 76 -43.32 -4.09 -1.96
CA VAL A 76 -41.98 -3.62 -1.57
C VAL A 76 -42.09 -2.56 -0.47
N ASP A 77 -43.21 -1.83 -0.43
CA ASP A 77 -43.46 -0.79 0.56
C ASP A 77 -44.37 -1.29 1.70
N GLY A 78 -44.13 -0.75 2.90
CA GLY A 78 -44.91 -1.10 4.09
C GLY A 78 -46.38 -0.74 3.97
N ALA A 79 -46.72 0.33 3.24
CA ALA A 79 -48.11 0.72 3.01
C ALA A 79 -48.87 -0.33 2.16
N GLU A 80 -48.23 -0.86 1.12
CA GLU A 80 -48.81 -1.89 0.26
C GLU A 80 -49.02 -3.22 1.02
N TRP A 81 -48.11 -3.56 1.94
CA TRP A 81 -48.29 -4.69 2.86
C TRP A 81 -49.48 -4.50 3.80
N VAL A 82 -49.70 -3.28 4.32
CA VAL A 82 -50.84 -2.95 5.18
C VAL A 82 -52.15 -3.07 4.40
N ASP A 83 -52.21 -2.53 3.18
CA ASP A 83 -53.40 -2.58 2.33
C ASP A 83 -53.74 -4.04 1.93
N LEU A 84 -52.73 -4.84 1.58
CA LEU A 84 -52.89 -6.27 1.30
C LEU A 84 -53.40 -7.04 2.52
N PHE A 85 -52.84 -6.73 3.70
CA PHE A 85 -53.22 -7.37 4.96
C PHE A 85 -54.66 -7.06 5.37
N VAL A 86 -55.06 -5.79 5.29
CA VAL A 86 -56.45 -5.37 5.58
C VAL A 86 -57.42 -5.95 4.56
N GLY A 87 -57.07 -5.94 3.27
CA GLY A 87 -57.89 -6.50 2.20
C GLY A 87 -58.17 -8.00 2.38
N GLU A 88 -57.13 -8.79 2.70
CA GLU A 88 -57.27 -10.24 2.97
C GLU A 88 -58.10 -10.55 4.22
N MET A 89 -57.97 -9.74 5.28
CA MET A 89 -58.80 -9.93 6.48
C MET A 89 -60.27 -9.55 6.24
N MET A 90 -60.54 -8.51 5.45
CA MET A 90 -61.91 -8.11 5.10
C MET A 90 -62.64 -9.16 4.25
N GLY A 91 -61.91 -9.99 3.50
CA GLY A 91 -62.44 -11.11 2.72
C GLY A 91 -62.65 -12.41 3.51
N ALA A 92 -62.30 -12.45 4.79
CA ALA A 92 -62.39 -13.65 5.60
C ALA A 92 -63.84 -13.99 5.98
N SER A 93 -64.16 -15.28 5.91
CA SER A 93 -65.50 -15.83 6.18
C SER A 93 -65.76 -16.13 7.67
N SER A 94 -64.71 -16.21 8.46
CA SER A 94 -64.76 -16.39 9.92
C SER A 94 -63.50 -15.83 10.58
N VAL A 95 -63.52 -15.68 11.91
CA VAL A 95 -62.35 -15.24 12.67
C VAL A 95 -61.18 -16.23 12.54
N ASP A 96 -61.44 -17.52 12.44
CA ASP A 96 -60.39 -18.52 12.31
C ASP A 96 -59.81 -18.54 10.88
N ASP A 97 -60.61 -18.26 9.86
CA ASP A 97 -60.15 -18.01 8.48
C ASP A 97 -59.27 -16.74 8.41
N ALA A 98 -59.66 -15.65 9.08
CA ALA A 98 -58.85 -14.44 9.16
C ALA A 98 -57.49 -14.69 9.85
N LYS A 99 -57.46 -15.48 10.93
CA LYS A 99 -56.21 -15.87 11.60
C LYS A 99 -55.30 -16.71 10.70
N ALA A 100 -55.87 -17.68 9.98
CA ALA A 100 -55.10 -18.52 9.06
C ALA A 100 -54.49 -17.68 7.93
N ARG A 101 -55.27 -16.75 7.36
CA ARG A 101 -54.79 -15.79 6.34
C ARG A 101 -53.72 -14.86 6.87
N ALA A 102 -53.92 -14.28 8.05
CA ALA A 102 -52.94 -13.41 8.71
C ALA A 102 -51.62 -14.15 8.98
N SER A 103 -51.68 -15.39 9.49
CA SER A 103 -50.49 -16.21 9.73
C SER A 103 -49.72 -16.46 8.43
N LYS A 104 -50.42 -16.78 7.33
CA LYS A 104 -49.79 -17.01 6.03
C LYS A 104 -49.16 -15.75 5.46
N LEU A 105 -49.85 -14.60 5.54
CA LEU A 105 -49.32 -13.32 5.07
C LEU A 105 -48.08 -12.88 5.86
N LEU A 106 -48.09 -13.06 7.19
CA LEU A 106 -46.93 -12.75 8.03
C LEU A 106 -45.73 -13.65 7.70
N GLU A 107 -45.95 -14.93 7.39
CA GLU A 107 -44.89 -15.84 6.95
C GLU A 107 -44.27 -15.38 5.61
N VAL A 108 -45.09 -14.91 4.67
CA VAL A 108 -44.60 -14.37 3.38
C VAL A 108 -43.85 -13.05 3.62
N LEU A 109 -44.34 -12.18 4.50
CA LEU A 109 -43.66 -10.95 4.88
C LEU A 109 -42.29 -11.24 5.52
N GLU A 110 -42.21 -12.19 6.45
CA GLU A 110 -40.96 -12.61 7.09
C GLU A 110 -39.93 -13.10 6.05
N LYS A 111 -40.38 -13.96 5.13
CA LYS A 111 -39.53 -14.43 4.01
C LYS A 111 -39.05 -13.28 3.15
N SER A 112 -39.95 -12.36 2.77
CA SER A 112 -39.62 -11.19 1.95
C SER A 112 -38.60 -10.26 2.65
N ILE A 113 -38.78 -9.99 3.94
CA ILE A 113 -37.84 -9.19 4.73
C ILE A 113 -36.48 -9.90 4.84
N SER A 114 -36.47 -11.20 5.14
CA SER A 114 -35.24 -11.98 5.26
C SER A 114 -34.43 -11.99 3.96
N GLU A 115 -35.10 -12.22 2.81
CA GLU A 115 -34.48 -12.17 1.49
C GLU A 115 -33.95 -10.77 1.15
N HIS A 116 -34.73 -9.72 1.45
CA HIS A 116 -34.30 -8.35 1.23
C HIS A 116 -33.05 -8.01 2.06
N VAL A 117 -33.06 -8.31 3.36
CA VAL A 117 -31.92 -8.06 4.26
C VAL A 117 -30.68 -8.86 3.80
N ALA A 118 -30.85 -10.14 3.43
CA ALA A 118 -29.75 -10.95 2.93
C ALA A 118 -29.16 -10.37 1.62
N LYS A 119 -30.01 -9.90 0.71
CA LYS A 119 -29.59 -9.26 -0.55
C LYS A 119 -28.87 -7.93 -0.30
N GLU A 120 -29.40 -7.10 0.59
CA GLU A 120 -28.79 -5.82 0.96
C GLU A 120 -27.42 -6.03 1.63
N ALA A 121 -27.31 -7.01 2.53
CA ALA A 121 -26.04 -7.39 3.15
C ALA A 121 -25.03 -7.93 2.13
N ALA A 122 -25.46 -8.76 1.18
CA ALA A 122 -24.60 -9.26 0.11
C ALA A 122 -24.13 -8.12 -0.82
N GLN A 123 -25.01 -7.17 -1.13
CA GLN A 123 -24.70 -6.03 -1.98
C GLN A 123 -23.73 -5.06 -1.28
N SER A 124 -23.95 -4.75 -0.01
CA SER A 124 -23.07 -3.88 0.77
C SER A 124 -21.69 -4.49 0.92
N PHE A 125 -21.61 -5.78 1.28
CA PHE A 125 -20.37 -6.53 1.35
C PHE A 125 -19.63 -6.56 0.00
N HIS A 126 -20.33 -6.82 -1.09
CA HIS A 126 -19.72 -6.82 -2.42
C HIS A 126 -19.13 -5.45 -2.78
N LYS A 127 -19.87 -4.37 -2.47
CA LYS A 127 -19.42 -2.99 -2.72
C LYS A 127 -18.17 -2.66 -1.90
N GLU A 128 -18.14 -3.02 -0.63
CA GLU A 128 -16.98 -2.84 0.24
C GLU A 128 -15.77 -3.65 -0.26
N ASN A 129 -15.98 -4.91 -0.64
CA ASN A 129 -14.93 -5.77 -1.18
C ASN A 129 -14.30 -5.19 -2.46
N MET A 130 -15.12 -4.59 -3.33
CA MET A 130 -14.63 -3.89 -4.53
C MET A 130 -13.79 -2.67 -4.16
N MET A 131 -14.26 -1.82 -3.24
CA MET A 131 -13.48 -0.66 -2.79
C MET A 131 -12.15 -1.05 -2.14
N LEU A 132 -12.14 -2.10 -1.32
CA LEU A 132 -10.92 -2.60 -0.68
C LEU A 132 -9.93 -3.14 -1.72
N LYS A 133 -10.40 -3.88 -2.73
CA LYS A 133 -9.55 -4.37 -3.83
C LYS A 133 -8.93 -3.23 -4.63
N GLU A 134 -9.70 -2.18 -4.92
CA GLU A 134 -9.20 -0.99 -5.61
C GLU A 134 -8.11 -0.28 -4.79
N GLN A 135 -8.35 -0.07 -3.50
CA GLN A 135 -7.35 0.53 -2.59
C GLN A 135 -6.07 -0.31 -2.52
N ILE A 136 -6.18 -1.63 -2.41
CA ILE A 136 -5.02 -2.54 -2.42
C ILE A 136 -4.26 -2.40 -3.74
N GLN A 137 -4.96 -2.32 -4.88
CA GLN A 137 -4.32 -2.16 -6.17
C GLN A 137 -3.53 -0.84 -6.27
N VAL A 138 -4.09 0.27 -5.78
CA VAL A 138 -3.40 1.56 -5.71
C VAL A 138 -2.15 1.46 -4.83
N LEU A 139 -2.27 0.88 -3.63
CA LEU A 139 -1.12 0.70 -2.73
C LEU A 139 -0.01 -0.15 -3.36
N ILE A 140 -0.34 -1.19 -4.13
CA ILE A 140 0.65 -2.01 -4.86
C ILE A 140 1.38 -1.18 -5.93
N GLN A 141 0.65 -0.32 -6.65
CA GLN A 141 1.24 0.56 -7.66
C GLN A 141 2.19 1.58 -7.01
N GLU A 142 1.76 2.23 -5.94
CA GLU A 142 2.58 3.18 -5.18
C GLU A 142 3.82 2.50 -4.59
N ASN A 143 3.68 1.30 -4.02
CA ASN A 143 4.81 0.51 -3.52
C ASN A 143 5.83 0.19 -4.62
N THR A 144 5.36 -0.07 -5.84
CA THR A 144 6.22 -0.31 -7.00
C THR A 144 6.99 0.94 -7.40
N VAL A 145 6.32 2.11 -7.41
CA VAL A 145 6.96 3.40 -7.68
C VAL A 145 8.02 3.71 -6.62
N LEU A 146 7.69 3.52 -5.33
CA LEU A 146 8.61 3.72 -4.21
C LEU A 146 9.84 2.79 -4.31
N LYS A 147 9.64 1.50 -4.60
CA LYS A 147 10.75 0.56 -4.81
C LYS A 147 11.69 1.00 -5.94
N ARG A 148 11.14 1.49 -7.06
CA ARG A 148 11.94 2.04 -8.16
C ARG A 148 12.71 3.29 -7.74
N ALA A 149 12.07 4.21 -7.02
CA ALA A 149 12.71 5.42 -6.51
C ALA A 149 13.87 5.10 -5.57
N VAL A 150 13.68 4.15 -4.65
CA VAL A 150 14.73 3.69 -3.71
C VAL A 150 15.89 3.05 -4.46
N ALA A 151 15.63 2.22 -5.47
CA ALA A 151 16.69 1.61 -6.28
C ALA A 151 17.54 2.67 -7.00
N ILE A 152 16.91 3.67 -7.62
CA ILE A 152 17.59 4.80 -8.28
C ILE A 152 18.40 5.61 -7.25
N GLN A 153 17.83 5.87 -6.08
CA GLN A 153 18.52 6.62 -5.03
C GLN A 153 19.76 5.88 -4.53
N HIS A 154 19.66 4.56 -4.35
CA HIS A 154 20.78 3.72 -3.95
C HIS A 154 21.90 3.70 -5.01
N GLU A 155 21.55 3.58 -6.29
CA GLU A 155 22.51 3.65 -7.40
C GLU A 155 23.26 4.99 -7.42
N ARG A 156 22.53 6.11 -7.32
CA ARG A 156 23.14 7.44 -7.24
C ARG A 156 24.05 7.59 -6.03
N GLN A 157 23.62 7.11 -4.87
CA GLN A 157 24.44 7.16 -3.65
C GLN A 157 25.75 6.38 -3.83
N LYS A 158 25.69 5.21 -4.46
CA LYS A 158 26.86 4.40 -4.78
C LYS A 158 27.80 5.15 -5.72
N GLU A 159 27.29 5.74 -6.81
CA GLU A 159 28.11 6.55 -7.72
C GLU A 159 28.81 7.73 -7.01
N TYR A 160 28.13 8.38 -6.05
CA TYR A 160 28.75 9.45 -5.27
C TYR A 160 29.87 8.92 -4.37
N GLN A 161 29.68 7.77 -3.75
CA GLN A 161 30.73 7.13 -2.96
C GLN A 161 31.94 6.75 -3.82
N ASP A 162 31.72 6.17 -4.99
CA ASP A 162 32.78 5.80 -5.93
C ASP A 162 33.56 7.04 -6.41
N LYS A 163 32.85 8.12 -6.79
CA LYS A 163 33.48 9.40 -7.14
C LYS A 163 34.26 10.03 -5.99
N ASN A 164 33.77 9.91 -4.76
CA ASN A 164 34.48 10.41 -3.59
C ASN A 164 35.79 9.64 -3.36
N ASN A 165 35.76 8.31 -3.49
CA ASN A 165 36.95 7.46 -3.37
C ASN A 165 37.99 7.80 -4.46
N GLU A 166 37.55 8.00 -5.71
CA GLU A 166 38.43 8.42 -6.80
C GLU A 166 39.04 9.80 -6.55
N LEU A 167 38.24 10.75 -6.04
CA LEU A 167 38.70 12.09 -5.69
C LEU A 167 39.75 12.05 -4.56
N GLU A 168 39.57 11.20 -3.55
CA GLU A 168 40.55 11.00 -2.48
C GLU A 168 41.86 10.41 -3.03
N HIS A 169 41.77 9.40 -3.91
CA HIS A 169 42.94 8.83 -4.57
C HIS A 169 43.69 9.89 -5.42
N LEU A 170 42.98 10.70 -6.20
CA LEU A 170 43.58 11.78 -6.98
C LEU A 170 44.27 12.83 -6.10
N LYS A 171 43.67 13.20 -4.95
CA LYS A 171 44.31 14.11 -3.98
C LYS A 171 45.63 13.55 -3.46
N GLN A 172 45.69 12.24 -3.16
CA GLN A 172 46.91 11.58 -2.72
C GLN A 172 47.98 11.63 -3.82
N LEU A 173 47.62 11.30 -5.06
CA LEU A 173 48.53 11.33 -6.20
C LEU A 173 49.08 12.74 -6.48
N VAL A 174 48.22 13.76 -6.42
CA VAL A 174 48.63 15.17 -6.56
C VAL A 174 49.64 15.55 -5.46
N SER A 175 49.37 15.15 -4.21
CA SER A 175 50.29 15.40 -3.09
C SER A 175 51.65 14.73 -3.30
N GLN A 176 51.66 13.50 -3.81
CA GLN A 176 52.87 12.76 -4.15
C GLN A 176 53.68 13.48 -5.24
N TYR A 177 53.04 13.93 -6.31
CA TYR A 177 53.72 14.67 -7.38
C TYR A 177 54.27 16.02 -6.91
N GLN A 178 53.54 16.72 -6.04
CA GLN A 178 54.04 17.97 -5.44
C GLN A 178 55.31 17.74 -4.61
N GLU A 179 55.40 16.64 -3.88
CA GLU A 179 56.60 16.30 -3.10
C GLU A 179 57.77 15.87 -3.98
N GLN A 180 57.50 15.12 -5.06
CA GLN A 180 58.52 14.80 -6.07
C GLN A 180 59.08 16.06 -6.73
N LEU A 181 58.21 17.01 -7.10
CA LEU A 181 58.61 18.29 -7.69
C LEU A 181 59.53 19.05 -6.73
N ARG A 182 59.14 19.19 -5.46
CA ARG A 182 59.95 19.85 -4.42
C ARG A 182 61.31 19.20 -4.26
N THR A 183 61.37 17.87 -4.30
CA THR A 183 62.62 17.11 -4.19
C THR A 183 63.54 17.38 -5.38
N LEU A 184 62.99 17.39 -6.60
CA LEU A 184 63.74 17.70 -7.82
C LEU A 184 64.24 19.15 -7.84
N GLU A 185 63.43 20.10 -7.39
CA GLU A 185 63.81 21.52 -7.26
C GLU A 185 65.01 21.68 -6.32
N VAL A 186 64.97 21.05 -5.14
CA VAL A 186 66.07 21.07 -4.16
C VAL A 186 67.34 20.42 -4.75
N ASN A 187 67.21 19.27 -5.41
CA ASN A 187 68.35 18.59 -6.05
C ASN A 187 68.97 19.44 -7.18
N ASN A 188 68.14 20.07 -8.01
CA ASN A 188 68.62 20.93 -9.09
C ASN A 188 69.35 22.17 -8.54
N TYR A 189 68.82 22.77 -7.47
CA TYR A 189 69.48 23.88 -6.78
C TYR A 189 70.84 23.45 -6.22
N ALA A 190 70.90 22.31 -5.52
CA ALA A 190 72.15 21.78 -4.97
C ALA A 190 73.19 21.52 -6.07
N LEU A 191 72.79 20.90 -7.18
CA LEU A 191 73.66 20.64 -8.31
C LEU A 191 74.18 21.93 -8.95
N THR A 192 73.31 22.93 -9.13
CA THR A 192 73.66 24.25 -9.66
C THR A 192 74.67 24.96 -8.75
N MET A 193 74.48 24.89 -7.43
CA MET A 193 75.42 25.44 -6.45
C MET A 193 76.78 24.74 -6.49
N HIS A 194 76.81 23.40 -6.54
CA HIS A 194 78.05 22.63 -6.68
C HIS A 194 78.78 22.95 -7.98
N LEU A 195 78.06 23.08 -9.10
CA LEU A 195 78.64 23.42 -10.39
C LEU A 195 79.28 24.82 -10.38
N ARG A 196 78.59 25.80 -9.80
CA ARG A 196 79.14 27.16 -9.61
C ARG A 196 80.40 27.14 -8.74
N GLN A 197 80.40 26.36 -7.66
CA GLN A 197 81.56 26.22 -6.79
C GLN A 197 82.74 25.57 -7.53
N ALA A 198 82.51 24.52 -8.32
CA ALA A 198 83.54 23.86 -9.14
C ALA A 198 84.14 24.81 -10.20
N GLN A 199 83.32 25.66 -10.83
CA GLN A 199 83.79 26.67 -11.77
C GLN A 199 84.63 27.75 -11.10
N GLN A 200 84.28 28.18 -9.88
CA GLN A 200 85.03 29.16 -9.12
C GLN A 200 86.34 28.57 -8.55
N SER A 201 86.35 27.31 -8.11
CA SER A 201 87.57 26.62 -7.68
C SER A 201 88.50 26.28 -8.83
N ASN A 202 88.00 26.23 -10.07
CA ASN A 202 88.80 26.15 -11.30
C ASN A 202 89.40 27.50 -11.73
N SER A 203 89.51 28.49 -10.83
CA SER A 203 90.46 29.60 -11.02
C SER A 203 91.92 29.14 -10.81
N ILE A 204 92.31 28.03 -11.43
CA ILE A 204 93.71 27.75 -11.67
C ILE A 204 94.21 28.83 -12.62
N ALA A 205 95.05 29.68 -12.06
CA ALA A 205 96.01 30.50 -12.78
C ALA A 205 96.55 29.74 -14.00
N GLY A 206 96.48 30.39 -15.16
CA GLY A 206 96.76 29.82 -16.48
C GLY A 206 97.97 28.89 -16.54
N ARG A 207 97.69 27.59 -16.65
CA ARG A 207 98.58 26.63 -17.30
C ARG A 207 97.76 25.74 -18.22
N PHE A 208 97.28 26.34 -19.31
CA PHE A 208 97.15 25.59 -20.56
C PHE A 208 98.57 25.16 -20.95
N HIS A 209 98.77 23.86 -21.14
CA HIS A 209 99.98 23.34 -21.79
C HIS A 209 99.93 23.77 -23.26
N PRO A 210 100.92 24.53 -23.78
CA PRO A 210 101.05 24.69 -25.22
C PRO A 210 101.65 23.40 -25.78
N ASP A 211 101.10 22.99 -26.92
CA ASP A 211 101.54 21.95 -27.86
C ASP A 211 102.87 21.24 -27.55
N ILE A 212 102.79 19.92 -27.44
CA ILE A 212 103.91 19.04 -27.75
C ILE A 212 103.39 17.95 -28.69
N PHE A 213 104.04 17.91 -29.86
CA PHE A 213 103.86 17.00 -31.00
C PHE A 213 103.83 15.51 -30.63
#